data_AF-A0A0N1KQN3-F1
#
_entry.id   AF-A0A0N1KQN3-F1
#
_cell.length_a   1.000
_cell.length_b   1.000
_cell.length_c   1.000
_cell.angle_alpha   90.00
_cell.angle_beta   90.00
_cell.angle_gamma   90.00
#
_symmetry.space_group_name_H-M   'P 1'
#
loop_
_entity.id
_entity.type
_entity.pdbx_description
1 polymer ?
#
loop_
_entity_poly.entity_id
_entity_poly.type
_entity_poly.pdbx_seq_one_letter_code
_entity_poly.pdbx_strand_id
1 'polypeptide(L)'
;MPKVNLYATFRDLTGQSQVRVEGKTVGEVLEALVRAYPTLKEELFEGEELAERVSVFLEGRDVRYLNGLATPLTEEATLDLFPPVAGGTFAQRFGALPAWLLERYLSEWGGRKLEEGVYALPGARVRFAEAEPLRVGSLSLPQLQVEVEGEEAEAWFQRIQLAAARGGG
;
A
#
# COMPACT_ATOMS: atom_id res chain seq x y z
N MET A 1 9.92 -0.33 -15.07
CA MET A 1 9.04 0.82 -14.73
C MET A 1 8.38 0.57 -13.39
N PRO A 2 8.86 1.24 -12.32
CA PRO A 2 8.26 1.10 -11.00
C PRO A 2 6.74 1.30 -10.99
N LYS A 3 6.08 0.59 -10.09
CA LYS A 3 4.64 0.64 -9.86
C LYS A 3 4.36 1.55 -8.68
N VAL A 4 3.41 2.46 -8.83
CA VAL A 4 3.01 3.41 -7.79
C VAL A 4 1.55 3.15 -7.44
N ASN A 5 1.29 2.72 -6.21
CA ASN A 5 -0.06 2.54 -5.68
C ASN A 5 -0.51 3.85 -5.03
N LEU A 6 -1.74 4.27 -5.36
CA LEU A 6 -2.34 5.51 -4.88
C LEU A 6 -3.53 5.20 -3.97
N TYR A 7 -3.51 5.78 -2.77
CA TYR A 7 -4.51 5.57 -1.73
C TYR A 7 -5.26 6.85 -1.39
N ALA A 8 -6.49 6.69 -0.89
CA ALA A 8 -7.36 7.76 -0.44
C ALA A 8 -7.37 8.97 -1.41
N THR A 9 -7.11 10.17 -0.92
CA THR A 9 -7.12 11.42 -1.69
C THR A 9 -6.29 11.36 -2.98
N PHE A 10 -5.16 10.65 -3.00
CA PHE A 10 -4.36 10.51 -4.23
C PHE A 10 -5.06 9.70 -5.30
N ARG A 11 -5.83 8.68 -4.90
CA ARG A 11 -6.69 7.92 -5.82
C ARG A 11 -7.80 8.80 -6.37
N ASP A 12 -8.42 9.62 -5.53
CA ASP A 12 -9.52 10.50 -5.94
C ASP A 12 -9.05 11.59 -6.90
N LEU A 13 -7.87 12.18 -6.64
CA LEU A 13 -7.28 13.22 -7.47
C LEU A 13 -6.82 12.71 -8.85
N THR A 14 -6.43 11.45 -8.95
CA THR A 14 -5.90 10.86 -10.21
C THR A 14 -6.92 9.99 -10.95
N GLY A 15 -7.96 9.51 -10.26
CA GLY A 15 -8.85 8.47 -10.74
C GLY A 15 -8.18 7.10 -10.90
N GLN A 16 -6.95 6.93 -10.41
CA GLN A 16 -6.17 5.71 -10.56
C GLN A 16 -5.82 5.12 -9.20
N SER A 17 -5.98 3.81 -9.05
CA SER A 17 -5.48 3.09 -7.87
C SER A 17 -4.01 2.69 -8.01
N GLN A 18 -3.50 2.63 -9.25
CA GLN A 18 -2.14 2.23 -9.58
C GLN A 18 -1.69 2.84 -10.90
N VAL A 19 -0.44 3.29 -10.95
CA VAL A 19 0.21 3.84 -12.15
C VAL A 19 1.59 3.20 -12.32
N ARG A 20 2.06 3.04 -13.55
CA ARG A 20 3.47 2.72 -13.84
C ARG A 20 4.16 3.95 -14.38
N VAL A 21 5.29 4.31 -13.80
CA VAL A 21 6.09 5.46 -14.23
C VAL A 21 7.56 5.07 -14.33
N GLU A 22 8.32 5.85 -15.10
CA GLU A 22 9.77 5.67 -15.22
C GLU A 22 10.50 6.41 -14.10
N GLY A 23 11.61 5.84 -13.66
CA GLY A 23 12.52 6.43 -12.68
C GLY A 23 13.39 5.37 -12.02
N LYS A 24 14.60 5.78 -11.63
CA LYS A 24 15.61 4.94 -10.96
C LYS A 24 15.74 5.24 -9.48
N THR A 25 15.11 6.32 -9.03
CA THR A 25 15.03 6.74 -7.63
C THR A 25 13.60 7.11 -7.27
N VAL A 26 13.30 7.17 -5.96
CA VAL A 26 12.00 7.64 -5.46
C VAL A 26 11.68 9.03 -6.01
N GLY A 27 12.64 9.96 -5.97
CA GLY A 27 12.46 11.31 -6.50
C GLY A 27 12.09 11.32 -7.99
N GLU A 28 12.83 10.61 -8.83
CA GLU A 28 12.54 10.53 -10.27
C GLU A 28 11.13 9.98 -10.54
N VAL A 29 10.72 8.95 -9.79
CA VAL A 29 9.40 8.35 -9.90
C VAL A 29 8.30 9.33 -9.47
N LEU A 30 8.48 10.04 -8.35
CA LEU A 30 7.50 11.02 -7.87
C LEU A 30 7.40 12.22 -8.82
N GLU A 31 8.51 12.70 -9.38
CA GLU A 31 8.50 13.73 -10.41
C GLU A 31 7.78 13.27 -11.68
N ALA A 32 8.03 12.05 -12.14
CA ALA A 32 7.36 11.48 -13.30
C ALA A 32 5.85 11.35 -13.06
N LEU A 33 5.46 10.94 -11.84
CA LEU A 33 4.06 10.90 -11.42
C LEU A 33 3.43 12.29 -11.44
N VAL A 34 4.09 13.32 -10.89
CA VAL A 34 3.59 14.71 -10.91
C VAL A 34 3.50 15.25 -12.34
N ARG A 35 4.42 14.89 -13.24
CA ARG A 35 4.30 15.25 -14.67
C ARG A 35 3.04 14.66 -15.32
N ALA A 36 2.68 13.44 -14.95
CA ALA A 36 1.45 12.79 -15.43
C ALA A 36 0.19 13.32 -14.74
N TYR A 37 0.29 13.70 -13.46
CA TYR A 37 -0.80 14.18 -12.62
C TYR A 37 -0.39 15.46 -11.86
N PRO A 38 -0.45 16.63 -12.51
CA PRO A 38 0.03 17.88 -11.90
C PRO A 38 -0.67 18.27 -10.60
N THR A 39 -1.91 17.81 -10.39
CA THR A 39 -2.70 18.01 -9.16
C THR A 39 -2.05 17.40 -7.92
N LEU A 40 -1.15 16.42 -8.07
CA LEU A 40 -0.44 15.81 -6.95
C LEU A 40 0.75 16.64 -6.45
N LYS A 41 1.17 17.69 -7.18
CA LYS A 41 2.39 18.43 -6.85
C LYS A 41 2.34 19.06 -5.46
N GLU A 42 1.27 19.78 -5.15
CA GLU A 42 1.10 20.50 -3.89
C GLU A 42 0.82 19.57 -2.70
N GLU A 43 0.37 18.35 -2.99
CA GLU A 43 0.17 17.34 -1.97
C GLU A 43 1.48 16.61 -1.64
N LEU A 44 2.27 16.24 -2.65
CA LEU A 44 3.48 15.44 -2.49
C LEU A 44 4.72 16.25 -2.08
N PHE A 45 4.84 17.50 -2.51
CA PHE A 45 6.05 18.29 -2.33
C PHE A 45 5.79 19.61 -1.61
N GLU A 46 6.74 19.99 -0.75
CA GLU A 46 6.86 21.31 -0.15
C GLU A 46 8.15 21.95 -0.68
N GLY A 47 8.01 22.72 -1.77
CA GLY A 47 9.17 23.19 -2.54
C GLY A 47 9.83 22.07 -3.33
N GLU A 48 11.10 21.78 -3.06
CA GLU A 48 11.86 20.68 -3.67
C GLU A 48 11.89 19.42 -2.79
N GLU A 49 11.38 19.51 -1.56
CA GLU A 49 11.39 18.41 -0.60
C GLU A 49 10.05 17.66 -0.56
N LEU A 50 10.12 16.38 -0.18
CA LEU A 50 8.93 15.59 0.07
C LEU A 50 8.17 16.18 1.27
N ALA A 51 6.89 16.48 1.10
CA ALA A 51 6.07 17.04 2.17
C ALA A 51 6.11 16.13 3.41
N GLU A 52 6.39 16.70 4.59
CA GLU A 52 6.55 15.92 5.85
C GLU A 52 5.32 15.06 6.16
N ARG A 53 4.16 15.59 5.76
CA ARG A 53 2.84 15.00 5.96
C ARG A 53 2.51 13.82 5.03
N VAL A 54 3.27 13.58 3.96
CA VAL A 54 3.00 12.46 3.04
C VAL A 54 3.81 11.24 3.42
N SER A 55 3.18 10.07 3.47
CA SER A 55 3.92 8.82 3.70
C SER A 55 4.22 8.12 2.38
N VAL A 56 5.49 7.81 2.13
CA VAL A 56 5.95 7.10 0.93
C VAL A 56 6.71 5.86 1.35
N PHE A 57 6.28 4.70 0.87
CA PHE A 57 6.89 3.42 1.20
C PHE A 57 7.44 2.75 -0.04
N LEU A 58 8.62 2.14 0.09
CA LEU A 58 9.21 1.23 -0.87
C LEU A 58 9.13 -0.20 -0.32
N GLU A 59 8.37 -1.06 -0.98
CA GLU A 59 8.18 -2.47 -0.56
C GLU A 59 7.81 -2.59 0.94
N GLY A 60 6.90 -1.73 1.39
CA GLY A 60 6.43 -1.68 2.78
C GLY A 60 7.40 -1.03 3.79
N ARG A 61 8.47 -0.36 3.35
CA ARG A 61 9.39 0.39 4.22
C ARG A 61 9.33 1.88 3.91
N ASP A 62 9.15 2.72 4.93
CA ASP A 62 9.12 4.18 4.75
C ASP A 62 10.48 4.67 4.21
N VAL A 63 10.45 5.41 3.11
CA VAL A 63 11.64 5.94 2.43
C VAL A 63 12.43 6.92 3.30
N ARG A 64 11.81 7.52 4.32
CA ARG A 64 12.50 8.39 5.30
C ARG A 64 13.51 7.63 6.15
N TYR A 65 13.31 6.33 6.36
CA TYR A 65 14.30 5.46 7.00
C TYR A 65 15.26 4.80 6.00
N LEU A 66 15.17 5.16 4.72
CA LEU A 66 16.10 4.79 3.65
C LEU A 66 16.94 6.02 3.27
N ASN A 67 17.03 6.35 1.97
CA ASN A 67 17.74 7.53 1.47
C ASN A 67 16.76 8.62 0.99
N GLY A 68 15.52 8.63 1.50
CA GLY A 68 14.48 9.57 1.08
C GLY A 68 14.24 9.52 -0.44
N LEU A 69 14.20 10.69 -1.07
CA LEU A 69 14.06 10.83 -2.53
C LEU A 69 15.21 10.19 -3.32
N ALA A 70 16.41 10.08 -2.73
CA ALA A 70 17.56 9.44 -3.37
C ALA A 70 17.56 7.90 -3.24
N THR A 71 16.53 7.31 -2.65
CA THR A 71 16.42 5.85 -2.53
C THR A 71 16.35 5.19 -3.91
N PRO A 72 17.30 4.30 -4.27
CA PRO A 72 17.32 3.65 -5.57
C PRO A 72 16.18 2.63 -5.69
N LEU A 73 15.65 2.48 -6.91
CA LEU A 73 14.55 1.60 -7.26
C LEU A 73 14.96 0.61 -8.36
N THR A 74 14.45 -0.62 -8.27
CA THR A 74 14.48 -1.56 -9.39
C THR A 74 13.30 -1.31 -10.33
N GLU A 75 13.33 -1.88 -11.53
CA GLU A 75 12.23 -1.69 -12.48
C GLU A 75 10.90 -2.30 -12.03
N GLU A 76 10.94 -3.30 -11.15
CA GLU A 76 9.79 -3.99 -10.59
C GLU A 76 9.34 -3.41 -9.23
N ALA A 77 10.04 -2.41 -8.71
CA ALA A 77 9.76 -1.82 -7.41
C ALA A 77 8.34 -1.26 -7.32
N THR A 78 7.73 -1.45 -6.16
CA THR A 78 6.42 -0.92 -5.78
C THR A 78 6.59 0.17 -4.74
N LEU A 79 6.06 1.36 -5.05
CA LEU A 79 5.86 2.45 -4.11
C LEU A 79 4.39 2.53 -3.69
N ASP A 80 4.17 2.76 -2.40
CA ASP A 80 2.85 3.03 -1.83
C ASP A 80 2.83 4.48 -1.31
N LEU A 81 1.89 5.30 -1.81
CA LEU A 81 1.76 6.71 -1.48
C LEU A 81 0.48 6.94 -0.68
N PHE A 82 0.62 7.45 0.53
CA PHE A 82 -0.48 7.76 1.44
C PHE A 82 -0.56 9.28 1.67
N PRO A 83 -1.76 9.88 1.52
CA PRO A 83 -1.94 11.28 1.83
C PRO A 83 -1.86 11.55 3.34
N PRO A 84 -1.74 12.82 3.76
CA PRO A 84 -1.61 13.26 5.16
C PRO A 84 -2.68 12.85 6.16
N VAL A 85 -3.74 12.16 5.72
CA VAL A 85 -4.95 12.00 6.51
C VAL A 85 -4.80 10.75 7.37
N ALA A 86 -4.72 10.97 8.70
CA ALA A 86 -4.84 9.91 9.68
C ALA A 86 -6.26 9.34 9.62
N GLY A 87 -6.35 8.11 9.13
CA GLY A 87 -7.58 7.35 9.03
C GLY A 87 -8.21 7.33 7.64
N GLY A 88 -9.08 6.35 7.43
CA GLY A 88 -9.75 6.12 6.14
C GLY A 88 -10.01 4.66 5.89
N THR A 89 -10.23 4.30 4.63
CA THR A 89 -10.43 2.92 4.18
C THR A 89 -9.39 2.58 3.12
N PHE A 90 -8.58 1.57 3.39
CA PHE A 90 -7.57 1.03 2.48
C PHE A 90 -8.01 -0.34 2.01
N ALA A 91 -7.99 -0.60 0.71
CA ALA A 91 -8.34 -1.90 0.16
C ALA A 91 -7.37 -2.31 -0.94
N GLN A 92 -6.95 -3.57 -0.90
CA GLN A 92 -6.06 -4.18 -1.89
C GLN A 92 -6.30 -5.69 -2.01
N ARG A 93 -6.00 -6.22 -3.20
CA ARG A 93 -5.90 -7.66 -3.44
C ARG A 93 -4.46 -8.11 -3.22
N PHE A 94 -4.30 -9.11 -2.36
CA PHE A 94 -3.03 -9.76 -2.07
C PHE A 94 -2.97 -11.11 -2.77
N GLY A 95 -1.93 -11.32 -3.58
CA GLY A 95 -1.60 -12.66 -4.09
C GLY A 95 -0.78 -13.43 -3.07
N ALA A 96 -0.91 -14.76 -3.08
CA ALA A 96 -0.14 -15.66 -2.21
C ALA A 96 -0.26 -15.38 -0.69
N LEU A 97 -1.30 -14.66 -0.26
CA LEU A 97 -1.66 -14.48 1.14
C LEU A 97 -2.95 -15.29 1.43
N PRO A 98 -2.85 -16.53 1.93
CA PRO A 98 -4.06 -17.29 2.26
C PRO A 98 -4.75 -16.69 3.50
N ALA A 99 -6.08 -16.79 3.55
CA ALA A 99 -6.90 -16.22 4.62
C ALA A 99 -6.44 -16.65 6.03
N TRP A 100 -6.16 -17.95 6.22
CA TRP A 100 -5.70 -18.49 7.50
C TRP A 100 -4.38 -17.87 8.00
N LEU A 101 -3.50 -17.45 7.08
CA LEU A 101 -2.23 -16.82 7.43
C LEU A 101 -2.46 -15.38 7.88
N LEU A 102 -3.35 -14.66 7.20
CA LEU A 102 -3.76 -13.33 7.64
C LEU A 102 -4.45 -13.40 9.01
N GLU A 103 -5.35 -14.35 9.23
CA GLU A 103 -5.96 -14.58 10.55
C GLU A 103 -4.93 -14.77 11.65
N ARG A 104 -3.93 -15.63 11.40
CA ARG A 104 -2.84 -15.86 12.34
C ARG A 104 -2.11 -14.56 12.68
N TYR A 105 -1.73 -13.77 11.68
CA TYR A 105 -1.07 -12.49 11.91
C TYR A 105 -1.94 -11.51 12.69
N LEU A 106 -3.22 -11.39 12.34
CA LEU A 106 -4.16 -10.51 13.03
C LEU A 106 -4.29 -10.91 14.51
N SER A 107 -4.43 -12.20 14.82
CA SER A 107 -4.46 -12.68 16.19
C SER A 107 -3.15 -12.44 16.95
N GLU A 108 -2.00 -12.70 16.32
CA GLU A 108 -0.67 -12.44 16.91
C GLU A 108 -0.44 -10.96 17.21
N TRP A 109 -1.06 -10.06 16.44
CA TRP A 109 -1.00 -8.61 16.66
C TRP A 109 -2.05 -8.08 17.66
N GLY A 110 -2.75 -8.98 18.36
CA GLY A 110 -3.76 -8.62 19.36
C GLY A 110 -5.15 -8.35 18.77
N GLY A 111 -5.38 -8.75 17.52
CA GLY A 111 -6.66 -8.62 16.85
C GLY A 111 -7.70 -9.59 17.42
N ARG A 112 -8.92 -9.09 17.62
CA ARG A 112 -10.07 -9.88 18.07
C ARG A 112 -10.96 -10.22 16.88
N LYS A 113 -11.17 -11.50 16.61
CA LYS A 113 -12.14 -11.96 15.61
C LYS A 113 -13.55 -11.51 16.04
N LEU A 114 -14.24 -10.81 15.15
CA LEU A 114 -15.64 -10.40 15.34
C LEU A 114 -16.58 -11.39 14.66
N GLU A 115 -16.25 -11.76 13.43
CA GLU A 115 -16.94 -12.74 12.59
C GLU A 115 -15.93 -13.34 11.59
N GLU A 116 -16.38 -14.27 10.76
CA GLU A 116 -15.54 -14.85 9.71
C GLU A 116 -15.05 -13.75 8.76
N GLY A 117 -13.75 -13.67 8.53
CA GLY A 117 -13.16 -12.63 7.68
C GLY A 117 -13.12 -11.23 8.30
N VAL A 118 -13.49 -11.02 9.57
CA VAL A 118 -13.53 -9.67 10.18
C VAL A 118 -12.89 -9.62 11.56
N TYR A 119 -11.92 -8.73 11.72
CA TYR A 119 -11.13 -8.54 12.95
C TYR A 119 -11.15 -7.09 13.40
N ALA A 120 -11.22 -6.88 14.71
CA ALA A 120 -10.96 -5.61 15.36
C ALA A 120 -9.50 -5.54 15.84
N LEU A 121 -8.83 -4.44 15.51
CA LEU A 121 -7.50 -4.06 16.01
C LEU A 121 -7.62 -2.73 16.76
N PRO A 122 -6.63 -2.36 17.59
CA PRO A 122 -6.56 -1.01 18.17
C PRO A 122 -6.67 0.06 17.07
N GLY A 123 -7.75 0.86 17.10
CA GLY A 123 -7.99 1.94 16.14
C GLY A 123 -8.37 1.52 14.72
N ALA A 124 -8.58 0.22 14.43
CA ALA A 124 -8.95 -0.24 13.09
C ALA A 124 -9.83 -1.50 13.07
N ARG A 125 -10.48 -1.71 11.92
CA ARG A 125 -11.19 -2.93 11.56
C ARG A 125 -10.64 -3.47 10.25
N VAL A 126 -10.38 -4.77 10.21
CA VAL A 126 -9.92 -5.48 9.01
C VAL A 126 -11.06 -6.37 8.53
N ARG A 127 -11.42 -6.28 7.25
CA ARG A 127 -12.29 -7.23 6.55
C ARG A 127 -11.50 -7.89 5.44
N PHE A 128 -11.66 -9.20 5.26
CA PHE A 128 -11.04 -9.89 4.14
C PHE A 128 -11.90 -11.06 3.65
N ALA A 129 -11.79 -11.33 2.36
CA ALA A 129 -12.47 -12.43 1.69
C ALA A 129 -11.62 -12.94 0.53
N GLU A 130 -11.79 -14.22 0.18
CA GLU A 130 -11.22 -14.76 -1.05
C GLU A 130 -11.80 -14.03 -2.27
N ALA A 131 -10.93 -13.69 -3.20
CA ALA A 131 -11.27 -13.02 -4.45
C ALA A 131 -10.94 -13.92 -5.64
N GLU A 132 -11.43 -13.54 -6.83
CA GLU A 132 -11.15 -14.26 -8.06
C GLU A 132 -9.64 -14.47 -8.25
N PRO A 133 -9.17 -15.72 -8.42
CA PRO A 133 -7.75 -16.01 -8.60
C PRO A 133 -7.16 -15.31 -9.83
N LEU A 134 -5.94 -14.81 -9.68
CA LEU A 134 -5.20 -14.26 -10.80
C LEU A 134 -4.66 -15.42 -11.66
N ARG A 135 -5.01 -15.44 -12.94
CA ARG A 135 -4.53 -16.44 -13.90
C ARG A 135 -3.36 -15.93 -14.72
N VAL A 136 -2.26 -16.68 -14.70
CA VAL A 136 -1.07 -16.43 -15.52
C VAL A 136 -0.77 -17.70 -16.31
N GLY A 137 -1.27 -17.77 -17.55
CA GLY A 137 -1.22 -19.01 -18.34
C GLY A 137 -2.02 -20.13 -17.65
N SER A 138 -1.36 -21.24 -17.33
CA SER A 138 -1.95 -22.34 -16.56
C SER A 138 -1.87 -22.15 -15.03
N LEU A 139 -1.11 -21.17 -14.55
CA LEU A 139 -0.98 -20.89 -13.12
C LEU A 139 -2.20 -20.12 -12.61
N SER A 140 -2.79 -20.60 -11.52
CA SER A 140 -3.89 -19.93 -10.80
C SER A 140 -3.40 -19.52 -9.42
N LEU A 141 -3.24 -18.22 -9.19
CA LEU A 141 -2.78 -17.65 -7.93
C LEU A 141 -3.98 -17.19 -7.10
N PRO A 142 -4.23 -17.78 -5.91
CA PRO A 142 -5.26 -17.30 -5.00
C PRO A 142 -5.08 -15.81 -4.71
N GLN A 143 -6.20 -15.10 -4.63
CA GLN A 143 -6.25 -13.69 -4.29
C GLN A 143 -7.06 -13.52 -3.01
N LEU A 144 -6.58 -12.68 -2.11
CA LEU A 144 -7.30 -12.27 -0.91
C LEU A 144 -7.58 -10.78 -1.02
N GLN A 145 -8.85 -10.39 -1.07
CA GLN A 145 -9.23 -8.99 -0.93
C GLN A 145 -9.21 -8.65 0.56
N VAL A 146 -8.44 -7.62 0.91
CA VAL A 146 -8.33 -7.11 2.28
C VAL A 146 -8.69 -5.64 2.29
N GLU A 147 -9.52 -5.25 3.24
CA GLU A 147 -9.95 -3.89 3.53
C GLU A 147 -9.63 -3.57 4.99
N VAL A 148 -9.06 -2.38 5.24
CA VAL A 148 -8.75 -1.88 6.58
C VAL A 148 -9.35 -0.50 6.72
N GLU A 149 -10.16 -0.30 7.75
CA GLU A 149 -10.81 0.98 8.05
C GLU A 149 -10.54 1.42 9.49
N GLY A 150 -10.56 2.73 9.74
CA GLY A 150 -10.38 3.32 11.08
C GLY A 150 -9.28 4.37 11.15
N GLU A 151 -9.04 4.91 12.34
CA GLU A 151 -8.05 5.96 12.59
C GLU A 151 -6.61 5.45 12.39
N GLU A 152 -6.34 4.20 12.77
CA GLU A 152 -5.04 3.52 12.64
C GLU A 152 -4.95 2.65 11.38
N ALA A 153 -5.86 2.85 10.42
CA ALA A 153 -5.98 1.96 9.26
C ALA A 153 -4.73 1.91 8.39
N GLU A 154 -4.04 3.05 8.22
CA GLU A 154 -2.80 3.13 7.44
C GLU A 154 -1.72 2.22 8.03
N ALA A 155 -1.46 2.36 9.34
CA ALA A 155 -0.44 1.59 10.04
C ALA A 155 -0.72 0.07 9.98
N TRP A 156 -1.98 -0.33 10.19
CA TRP A 156 -2.37 -1.74 10.09
C TRP A 156 -2.31 -2.27 8.67
N PHE A 157 -2.73 -1.49 7.68
CA PHE A 157 -2.68 -1.87 6.28
C PHE A 157 -1.23 -2.08 5.81
N GLN A 158 -0.31 -1.17 6.17
CA GLN A 158 1.12 -1.32 5.90
C GLN A 158 1.72 -2.56 6.56
N ARG A 159 1.33 -2.85 7.80
CA ARG A 159 1.77 -4.05 8.51
C ARG A 159 1.31 -5.34 7.80
N ILE A 160 0.09 -5.34 7.26
CA ILE A 160 -0.43 -6.45 6.44
C ILE A 160 0.37 -6.57 5.13
N GLN A 161 0.65 -5.46 4.44
CA GLN A 161 1.47 -5.46 3.22
C GLN A 161 2.85 -6.08 3.47
N LEU A 162 3.52 -5.66 4.55
CA LEU A 162 4.83 -6.20 4.92
C LEU A 162 4.77 -7.68 5.29
N ALA A 163 3.72 -8.13 5.97
CA ALA A 163 3.53 -9.53 6.33
C ALA A 163 3.24 -10.40 5.09
N ALA A 164 2.47 -9.89 4.12
CA ALA A 164 2.20 -10.54 2.86
C ALA A 164 3.48 -10.72 2.01
N ALA A 165 4.34 -9.70 1.97
CA ALA A 165 5.62 -9.76 1.27
C ALA A 165 6.57 -10.83 1.85
N ARG A 166 6.45 -11.16 3.13
CA ARG A 166 7.25 -12.19 3.83
C ARG A 166 6.64 -13.59 3.77
N GLY A 167 5.31 -13.69 3.64
CA GLY A 167 4.56 -14.94 3.70
C GLY A 167 4.50 -15.73 2.39
N GLY A 168 4.97 -15.16 1.28
CA GLY A 168 4.99 -15.81 -0.05
C GLY A 168 6.18 -16.73 -0.32
N GLY A 169 6.83 -17.24 0.73
CA GLY A 169 7.98 -18.14 0.66
C GLY A 169 7.62 -19.60 0.88
#